data_AF-A0A844TZX6-F1
#
_entry.id   AF-A0A844TZX6-F1
#
_cell.length_a   1.000
_cell.length_b   1.000
_cell.length_c   1.000
_cell.angle_alpha   90.00
_cell.angle_beta   90.00
_cell.angle_gamma   90.00
#
_symmetry.space_group_name_H-M   'P 1'
#
loop_
_entity.id
_entity.type
_entity.pdbx_description
1 polymer ?
#
loop_
_entity_poly.entity_id
_entity_poly.type
_entity_poly.pdbx_seq_one_letter_code
_entity_poly.pdbx_strand_id
1 'polypeptide(L)'
;MYLNKDLSAYTDAEFIDFINQLNNPMDYLLQKNSIIPEISKRNWDYRNLIYDESGILYLANQVILEQNVLFEKNVPFPSQVGLFYQETLSPSFSNLLENRALNGKRLVTSRNNANQLFLGGKQVAIIESNQLSELTADDLFIFMQIGEQIFPELQTSLKSCNLDQYIIFTRKTGFRQYGYFEVY
;
A
#
# COMPACT_ATOMS: atom_id res chain seq x y z
N MET A 1 11.88 -26.12 20.53
CA MET A 1 11.34 -26.36 21.88
C MET A 1 10.38 -25.22 22.24
N TYR A 2 9.19 -25.14 21.61
CA TYR A 2 8.23 -24.04 21.83
C TYR A 2 6.81 -24.51 22.20
N LEU A 3 6.59 -25.82 22.35
CA LEU A 3 5.27 -26.46 22.43
C LEU A 3 4.53 -26.32 23.78
N ASN A 4 4.94 -25.45 24.70
CA ASN A 4 4.32 -25.36 26.04
C ASN A 4 4.27 -23.94 26.63
N LYS A 5 4.31 -22.88 25.81
CA LYS A 5 4.08 -21.52 26.32
C LYS A 5 2.61 -21.14 26.14
N ASP A 6 1.96 -20.78 27.24
CA ASP A 6 0.63 -20.18 27.19
C ASP A 6 0.73 -18.76 26.61
N LEU A 7 0.43 -18.63 25.33
CA LEU A 7 0.50 -17.36 24.62
C LEU A 7 -0.56 -16.35 25.09
N SER A 8 -1.62 -16.81 25.77
CA SER A 8 -2.66 -15.93 26.30
C SER A 8 -2.18 -15.07 27.46
N ALA A 9 -1.09 -15.47 28.13
CA ALA A 9 -0.47 -14.71 29.20
C ALA A 9 0.34 -13.50 28.70
N TYR A 10 0.66 -13.44 27.40
CA TYR A 10 1.38 -12.31 26.83
C TYR A 10 0.48 -11.09 26.67
N THR A 11 1.00 -9.92 27.01
CA THR A 11 0.46 -8.65 26.51
C THR A 11 0.59 -8.58 24.98
N ASP A 12 -0.12 -7.66 24.36
CA ASP A 12 -0.09 -7.49 22.90
C ASP A 12 1.34 -7.25 22.40
N ALA A 13 2.09 -6.36 23.05
CA ALA A 13 3.48 -6.07 22.70
C ALA A 13 4.38 -7.32 22.85
N GLU A 14 4.25 -8.07 23.95
CA GLU A 14 5.03 -9.29 24.18
C GLU A 14 4.70 -10.38 23.14
N PHE A 15 3.44 -10.48 22.70
CA PHE A 15 3.06 -11.44 21.69
C PHE A 15 3.60 -11.07 20.30
N ILE A 16 3.62 -9.78 19.96
CA ILE A 16 4.26 -9.29 18.73
C ILE A 16 5.77 -9.53 18.76
N ASP A 17 6.43 -9.20 19.87
CA ASP A 17 7.86 -9.47 20.04
C ASP A 17 8.17 -10.96 19.95
N PHE A 18 7.31 -11.81 20.50
CA PHE A 18 7.42 -13.25 20.36
C PHE A 18 7.33 -13.68 18.89
N ILE A 19 6.33 -13.22 18.14
CA ILE A 19 6.18 -13.51 16.70
C ILE A 19 7.44 -13.09 15.93
N ASN A 20 8.00 -11.92 16.26
CA ASN A 20 9.21 -11.37 15.63
C ASN A 20 10.50 -12.14 15.93
N GLN A 21 10.51 -12.96 16.97
CA GLN A 21 11.63 -13.81 17.36
C GLN A 21 11.56 -15.23 16.76
N LEU A 22 10.45 -15.56 16.09
CA LEU A 22 10.30 -16.87 15.45
C LEU A 22 11.15 -16.98 14.19
N ASN A 23 11.61 -18.20 13.90
CA ASN A 23 12.35 -18.48 12.68
C ASN A 23 11.46 -18.31 11.44
N ASN A 24 12.07 -17.92 10.32
CA ASN A 24 11.42 -17.83 9.01
C ASN A 24 12.01 -18.87 8.04
N PRO A 25 11.22 -19.75 7.38
CA PRO A 25 9.76 -19.90 7.48
C PRO A 25 9.31 -20.37 8.86
N MET A 26 8.12 -19.91 9.27
CA MET A 26 7.52 -20.30 10.54
C MET A 26 7.17 -21.79 10.51
N ASP A 27 7.38 -22.49 11.62
CA ASP A 27 6.92 -23.88 11.74
C ASP A 27 5.40 -23.96 11.58
N TYR A 28 4.94 -24.76 10.61
CA TYR A 28 3.53 -24.87 10.26
C TYR A 28 2.64 -25.32 11.44
N LEU A 29 3.13 -26.24 12.27
CA LEU A 29 2.37 -26.74 13.42
C LEU A 29 2.26 -25.67 14.51
N LEU A 30 3.34 -24.93 14.77
CA LEU A 30 3.33 -23.78 15.68
C LEU A 30 2.38 -22.68 15.19
N GLN A 31 2.44 -22.35 13.89
CA GLN A 31 1.56 -21.35 13.29
C GLN A 31 0.08 -21.75 13.45
N LYS A 32 -0.27 -22.97 13.03
CA LYS A 32 -1.65 -23.44 12.99
C LYS A 32 -2.25 -23.67 14.37
N ASN A 33 -1.47 -24.22 15.30
CA ASN A 33 -1.98 -24.64 16.60
C ASN A 33 -1.84 -23.59 17.69
N SER A 34 -1.01 -22.56 17.49
CA SER A 34 -0.69 -21.59 18.54
C SER A 34 -0.81 -20.15 18.07
N ILE A 35 -0.13 -19.76 16.98
CA ILE A 35 -0.11 -18.36 16.54
C ILE A 35 -1.45 -17.89 15.99
N ILE A 36 -1.97 -18.53 14.94
CA ILE A 36 -3.24 -18.12 14.32
C ILE A 36 -4.42 -18.18 15.30
N PRO A 37 -4.57 -19.24 16.12
CA PRO A 37 -5.62 -19.29 17.13
C PRO A 37 -5.54 -18.14 18.14
N GLU A 38 -4.34 -17.77 18.59
CA GLU A 38 -4.16 -16.67 19.53
C GLU A 38 -4.46 -15.31 18.89
N ILE A 39 -3.99 -15.07 17.67
CA ILE A 39 -4.34 -13.88 16.87
C ILE A 39 -5.87 -13.77 16.70
N SER A 40 -6.53 -14.89 16.43
CA SER A 40 -7.99 -14.95 16.26
C SER A 40 -8.72 -14.64 17.57
N LYS A 41 -8.25 -15.17 18.72
CA LYS A 41 -8.81 -14.86 20.05
C LYS A 41 -8.69 -13.38 20.40
N ARG A 42 -7.59 -12.73 20.00
CA ARG A 42 -7.36 -11.29 20.18
C ARG A 42 -8.14 -10.41 19.20
N ASN A 43 -8.89 -11.02 18.28
CA ASN A 43 -9.66 -10.34 17.23
C ASN A 43 -8.78 -9.45 16.35
N TRP A 44 -7.58 -9.93 16.00
CA TRP A 44 -6.67 -9.22 15.12
C TRP A 44 -6.82 -9.68 13.67
N ASP A 45 -6.81 -8.72 12.75
CA ASP A 45 -6.78 -9.00 11.32
C ASP A 45 -5.35 -9.27 10.86
N TYR A 46 -5.10 -10.49 10.39
CA TYR A 46 -3.79 -10.96 9.96
C TYR A 46 -3.73 -11.30 8.47
N ARG A 47 -4.79 -10.99 7.71
CA ARG A 47 -4.88 -11.28 6.27
C ARG A 47 -3.84 -10.53 5.43
N ASN A 48 -3.19 -9.53 6.03
CA ASN A 48 -2.16 -8.72 5.39
C ASN A 48 -0.74 -9.31 5.48
N LEU A 49 -0.54 -10.38 6.27
CA LEU A 49 0.76 -11.05 6.37
C LEU A 49 1.06 -11.94 5.15
N ILE A 50 2.33 -12.19 4.86
CA ILE A 50 2.74 -12.97 3.69
C ILE A 50 2.72 -14.46 4.00
N TYR A 51 2.07 -15.23 3.13
CA TYR A 51 2.02 -16.69 3.18
C TYR A 51 2.65 -17.27 1.92
N ASP A 52 3.30 -18.42 2.03
CA ASP A 52 3.72 -19.20 0.87
C ASP A 52 2.53 -19.95 0.22
N GLU A 53 2.80 -20.65 -0.89
CA GLU A 53 1.79 -21.44 -1.61
C GLU A 53 1.16 -22.58 -0.77
N SER A 54 1.83 -22.98 0.32
CA SER A 54 1.35 -23.99 1.27
C SER A 54 0.59 -23.38 2.45
N GLY A 55 0.43 -22.05 2.49
CA GLY A 55 -0.23 -21.33 3.57
C GLY A 55 0.63 -21.18 4.83
N ILE A 56 1.94 -21.38 4.74
CA ILE A 56 2.89 -21.16 5.83
C ILE A 56 3.27 -19.68 5.86
N LEU A 57 3.22 -19.09 7.05
CA LEU A 57 3.56 -17.70 7.30
C LEU A 57 5.06 -17.49 7.08
N TYR A 58 5.37 -16.57 6.18
CA TYR A 58 6.73 -16.17 5.83
C TYR A 58 6.95 -14.72 6.23
N LEU A 59 7.73 -14.49 7.28
CA LEU A 59 7.99 -13.15 7.82
C LEU A 59 9.33 -12.60 7.33
N ALA A 60 9.31 -11.84 6.24
CA ALA A 60 10.51 -11.20 5.72
C ALA A 60 11.01 -10.06 6.63
N ASN A 61 10.11 -9.45 7.41
CA ASN A 61 10.43 -8.34 8.32
C ASN A 61 9.67 -8.44 9.66
N GLN A 62 9.99 -7.50 10.56
CA GLN A 62 9.30 -7.35 11.83
C GLN A 62 7.81 -7.10 11.65
N VAL A 63 6.97 -7.90 12.27
CA VAL A 63 5.55 -7.67 12.45
C VAL A 63 5.30 -6.55 13.45
N ILE A 64 4.33 -5.70 13.16
CA ILE A 64 3.77 -4.68 14.04
C ILE A 64 2.25 -4.83 14.13
N LEU A 65 1.66 -4.37 15.23
CA LEU A 65 0.22 -4.31 15.44
C LEU A 65 -0.22 -2.86 15.44
N GLU A 66 -1.19 -2.52 14.59
CA GLU A 66 -1.80 -1.19 14.55
C GLU A 66 -3.31 -1.34 14.41
N GLN A 67 -4.09 -0.75 15.33
CA GLN A 67 -5.56 -0.78 15.31
C GLN A 67 -6.16 -2.19 15.13
N ASN A 68 -5.63 -3.19 15.84
CA ASN A 68 -5.99 -4.61 15.73
C ASN A 68 -5.67 -5.25 14.36
N VAL A 69 -4.75 -4.69 13.58
CA VAL A 69 -4.32 -5.27 12.30
C VAL A 69 -2.82 -5.54 12.35
N LEU A 70 -2.41 -6.75 11.96
CA LEU A 70 -1.01 -7.16 11.87
C LEU A 70 -0.42 -6.80 10.50
N PHE A 71 0.80 -6.29 10.52
CA PHE A 71 1.53 -5.89 9.32
C PHE A 71 3.00 -6.24 9.44
N GLU A 72 3.69 -6.51 8.34
CA GLU A 72 5.16 -6.48 8.34
C GLU A 72 5.65 -5.05 8.11
N LYS A 73 6.61 -4.62 8.92
CA LYS A 73 7.32 -3.34 8.83
C LYS A 73 8.17 -3.35 7.59
N ASN A 74 7.81 -2.52 6.60
CA ASN A 74 8.46 -2.56 5.30
C ASN A 74 9.96 -2.19 5.34
N VAL A 75 10.72 -3.01 4.60
CA VAL A 75 11.91 -2.71 3.81
C VAL A 75 11.78 -1.34 3.11
N PRO A 76 12.85 -0.63 2.73
CA PRO A 76 12.80 0.71 2.11
C PRO A 76 11.97 0.88 0.80
N PHE A 77 11.20 -0.12 0.36
CA PHE A 77 10.22 -0.06 -0.73
C PHE A 77 8.98 -0.91 -0.34
N PRO A 78 7.74 -0.52 -0.69
CA PRO A 78 6.56 -1.08 -0.03
C PRO A 78 6.07 -2.36 -0.70
N SER A 79 6.11 -3.49 0.03
CA SER A 79 5.81 -4.83 -0.49
C SER A 79 4.51 -5.47 0.02
N GLN A 80 3.61 -4.76 0.70
CA GLN A 80 2.33 -5.33 1.19
C GLN A 80 1.12 -4.48 0.82
N VAL A 81 0.76 -4.49 -0.46
CA VAL A 81 -0.24 -3.53 -0.96
C VAL A 81 -1.23 -4.08 -1.99
N GLY A 82 -1.07 -5.31 -2.48
CA GLY A 82 -1.88 -5.87 -3.58
C GLY A 82 -3.39 -5.97 -3.31
N LEU A 83 -3.81 -6.52 -2.16
CA LEU A 83 -5.24 -6.62 -1.78
C LEU A 83 -5.82 -5.24 -1.38
N PHE A 84 -5.03 -4.42 -0.69
CA PHE A 84 -5.41 -3.07 -0.28
C PHE A 84 -5.75 -2.15 -1.47
N TYR A 85 -4.94 -2.19 -2.54
CA TYR A 85 -5.18 -1.39 -3.73
C TYR A 85 -6.38 -1.87 -4.55
N GLN A 86 -6.71 -3.17 -4.50
CA GLN A 86 -7.93 -3.69 -5.12
C GLN A 86 -9.21 -3.16 -4.45
N GLU A 87 -9.26 -3.10 -3.12
CA GLU A 87 -10.50 -2.76 -2.40
C GLU A 87 -10.74 -1.25 -2.24
N THR A 88 -9.70 -0.42 -2.19
CA THR A 88 -9.84 1.02 -1.91
C THR A 88 -9.48 1.93 -3.08
N LEU A 89 -8.37 1.62 -3.76
CA LEU A 89 -7.86 2.43 -4.85
C LEU A 89 -8.51 2.08 -6.18
N SER A 90 -8.98 0.84 -6.36
CA SER A 90 -9.73 0.47 -7.55
C SER A 90 -11.07 1.21 -7.66
N PRO A 91 -11.95 1.26 -6.64
CA PRO A 91 -13.19 2.01 -6.72
C PRO A 91 -12.99 3.53 -6.87
N SER A 92 -12.06 4.12 -6.12
CA SER A 92 -11.74 5.55 -6.23
C SER A 92 -11.19 5.92 -7.60
N PHE A 93 -10.38 5.03 -8.19
CA PHE A 93 -9.87 5.22 -9.55
C PHE A 93 -10.96 4.98 -10.60
N SER A 94 -11.87 4.03 -10.41
CA SER A 94 -13.05 3.86 -11.28
C SER A 94 -13.94 5.10 -11.28
N ASN A 95 -14.22 5.67 -10.11
CA ASN A 95 -14.97 6.93 -9.99
C ASN A 95 -14.26 8.10 -10.67
N LEU A 96 -12.92 8.13 -10.59
CA LEU A 96 -12.12 9.12 -11.30
C LEU A 96 -12.31 8.97 -12.81
N LEU A 97 -12.24 7.76 -13.36
CA LEU A 97 -12.44 7.50 -14.80
C LEU A 97 -13.84 7.88 -15.31
N GLU A 98 -14.85 7.88 -14.43
CA GLU A 98 -16.21 8.34 -14.76
C GLU A 98 -16.36 9.88 -14.77
N ASN A 99 -15.33 10.61 -14.32
CA ASN A 99 -15.35 12.07 -14.31
C ASN A 99 -15.31 12.62 -15.75
N ARG A 100 -16.35 13.39 -16.12
CA ARG A 100 -16.49 14.01 -17.46
C ARG A 100 -15.32 14.92 -17.82
N ALA A 101 -14.65 15.53 -16.84
CA ALA A 101 -13.49 16.37 -17.07
C ALA A 101 -12.28 15.60 -17.64
N LEU A 102 -12.25 14.28 -17.47
CA LEU A 102 -11.17 13.41 -17.95
C LEU A 102 -11.49 12.78 -19.32
N ASN A 103 -12.67 13.07 -19.90
CA ASN A 103 -13.07 12.43 -21.15
C ASN A 103 -12.15 12.85 -22.31
N GLY A 104 -11.56 11.88 -23.00
CA GLY A 104 -10.60 12.10 -24.08
C GLY A 104 -9.17 12.44 -23.61
N LYS A 105 -8.94 12.53 -22.30
CA LYS A 105 -7.62 12.82 -21.73
C LYS A 105 -6.83 11.55 -21.48
N ARG A 106 -5.51 11.63 -21.69
CA ARG A 106 -4.60 10.53 -21.40
C ARG A 106 -4.06 10.65 -19.99
N LEU A 107 -4.39 9.69 -19.13
CA LEU A 107 -3.83 9.63 -17.78
C LEU A 107 -2.37 9.18 -17.82
N VAL A 108 -1.50 9.94 -17.19
CA VAL A 108 -0.05 9.66 -17.12
C VAL A 108 0.45 9.77 -15.68
N THR A 109 1.48 9.01 -15.31
CA THR A 109 2.11 9.14 -13.99
C THR A 109 3.55 8.65 -14.01
N SER A 110 4.32 8.97 -12.97
CA SER A 110 5.68 8.46 -12.82
C SER A 110 5.66 6.97 -12.45
N ARG A 111 6.71 6.22 -12.80
CA ARG A 111 6.84 4.80 -12.41
C ARG A 111 6.72 4.60 -10.91
N ASN A 112 7.30 5.50 -10.11
CA ASN A 112 7.20 5.43 -8.66
C ASN A 112 5.75 5.58 -8.19
N ASN A 113 5.01 6.58 -8.69
CA ASN A 113 3.60 6.75 -8.37
C ASN A 113 2.75 5.57 -8.86
N ALA A 114 2.98 5.07 -10.08
CA ALA A 114 2.27 3.90 -10.60
C ALA A 114 2.44 2.68 -9.69
N ASN A 115 3.66 2.44 -9.19
CA ASN A 115 3.97 1.37 -8.26
C ASN A 115 3.35 1.62 -6.87
N GLN A 116 3.29 2.87 -6.42
CA GLN A 116 2.72 3.29 -5.12
C GLN A 116 1.20 3.45 -5.15
N LEU A 117 0.55 3.35 -6.30
CA LEU A 117 -0.90 3.44 -6.46
C LEU A 117 -1.48 2.17 -7.10
N PHE A 118 -0.61 1.22 -7.47
CA PHE A 118 -0.91 -0.01 -8.20
C PHE A 118 -1.77 0.28 -9.44
N LEU A 119 -1.34 1.27 -10.20
CA LEU A 119 -1.95 1.65 -11.47
C LEU A 119 -1.40 0.82 -12.64
N GLY A 120 -0.44 -0.08 -12.38
CA GLY A 120 0.08 -1.01 -13.39
C GLY A 120 -1.02 -1.88 -13.99
N GLY A 121 -1.17 -1.81 -15.33
CA GLY A 121 -2.22 -2.52 -16.06
C GLY A 121 -3.57 -1.80 -16.15
N LYS A 122 -3.72 -0.62 -15.54
CA LYS A 122 -4.89 0.26 -15.73
C LYS A 122 -4.67 1.19 -16.92
N GLN A 123 -5.69 1.96 -17.31
CA GLN A 123 -5.63 2.98 -18.38
C GLN A 123 -4.77 4.21 -17.97
N VAL A 124 -3.55 3.99 -17.51
CA VAL A 124 -2.58 5.02 -17.10
C VAL A 124 -1.24 4.71 -17.76
N ALA A 125 -0.71 5.64 -18.54
CA ALA A 125 0.62 5.50 -19.12
C ALA A 125 1.70 5.88 -18.09
N ILE A 126 2.77 5.10 -18.04
CA ILE A 126 3.91 5.36 -17.16
C ILE A 126 4.95 6.13 -17.95
N ILE A 127 5.40 7.26 -17.40
CA ILE A 127 6.47 8.09 -17.98
C ILE A 127 7.64 8.19 -17.00
N GLU A 128 8.84 8.41 -17.54
CA GLU A 128 10.04 8.69 -16.76
C GLU A 128 10.20 10.20 -16.53
N SER A 129 11.00 10.60 -15.54
CA SER A 129 11.14 12.02 -15.15
C SER A 129 11.62 12.93 -16.28
N ASN A 130 12.41 12.41 -17.22
CA ASN A 130 12.90 13.16 -18.38
C ASN A 130 11.84 13.36 -19.47
N GLN A 131 10.68 12.71 -19.36
CA GLN A 131 9.58 12.80 -20.33
C GLN A 131 8.46 13.75 -19.88
N LEU A 132 8.60 14.36 -18.69
CA LEU A 132 7.63 15.35 -18.18
C LEU A 132 7.43 16.51 -19.17
N SER A 133 8.49 16.94 -19.85
CA SER A 133 8.41 18.01 -20.86
C SER A 133 7.72 17.62 -22.17
N GLU A 134 7.41 16.34 -22.37
CA GLU A 134 6.71 15.85 -23.55
C GLU A 134 5.19 15.85 -23.35
N LEU A 135 4.72 16.18 -22.14
CA LEU A 135 3.30 16.22 -21.81
C LEU A 135 2.60 17.40 -22.48
N THR A 136 1.42 17.11 -23.02
CA THR A 136 0.56 18.03 -23.73
C THR A 136 -0.67 18.39 -22.90
N ALA A 137 -1.45 19.36 -23.35
CA ALA A 137 -2.72 19.72 -22.71
C ALA A 137 -3.72 18.56 -22.66
N ASP A 138 -3.56 17.52 -23.49
CA ASP A 138 -4.41 16.33 -23.50
C ASP A 138 -3.96 15.24 -22.52
N ASP A 139 -2.80 15.42 -21.88
CA ASP A 139 -2.35 14.56 -20.81
C ASP A 139 -2.82 15.08 -19.45
N LEU A 140 -3.07 14.16 -18.52
CA LEU A 140 -3.42 14.46 -17.13
C LEU A 140 -2.47 13.69 -16.22
N PHE A 141 -1.54 14.42 -15.62
CA PHE A 141 -0.55 13.82 -14.74
C PHE A 141 -1.13 13.56 -13.35
N ILE A 142 -0.97 12.32 -12.87
CA ILE A 142 -1.37 11.90 -11.53
C ILE A 142 -0.18 12.04 -10.58
N PHE A 143 -0.23 13.07 -9.74
CA PHE A 143 0.66 13.27 -8.60
C PHE A 143 0.19 12.47 -7.39
N MET A 144 1.13 12.17 -6.50
CA MET A 144 0.85 11.56 -5.20
C MET A 144 1.25 12.52 -4.09
N GLN A 145 0.31 12.85 -3.20
CA GLN A 145 0.58 13.63 -2.00
C GLN A 145 0.62 12.72 -0.78
N ILE A 146 1.69 12.85 0.01
CA ILE A 146 1.87 12.16 1.29
C ILE A 146 2.15 13.22 2.36
N GLY A 147 1.19 13.42 3.26
CA GLY A 147 1.26 14.54 4.21
C GLY A 147 1.26 15.88 3.46
N GLU A 148 2.29 16.69 3.68
CA GLU A 148 2.45 18.00 3.03
C GLU A 148 3.28 17.95 1.73
N GLN A 149 3.83 16.78 1.38
CA GLN A 149 4.74 16.63 0.24
C GLN A 149 4.03 16.03 -0.97
N ILE A 150 4.31 16.58 -2.17
CA ILE A 150 3.77 16.11 -3.45
C ILE A 150 4.91 15.51 -4.28
N PHE A 151 4.64 14.36 -4.89
CA PHE A 151 5.60 13.57 -5.66
C PHE A 151 5.13 13.31 -7.10
N PRO A 152 5.97 13.56 -8.11
CA PRO A 152 7.20 14.37 -8.04
C PRO A 152 6.89 15.82 -7.61
N GLU A 153 7.92 16.59 -7.23
CA GLU A 153 7.73 17.96 -6.71
C GLU A 153 6.88 18.81 -7.66
N LEU A 154 5.74 19.30 -7.16
CA LEU A 154 4.69 19.89 -7.99
C LEU A 154 5.18 21.11 -8.78
N GLN A 155 5.86 22.06 -8.13
CA GLN A 155 6.28 23.31 -8.80
C GLN A 155 7.34 23.08 -9.88
N THR A 156 8.28 22.16 -9.62
CA THR A 156 9.33 21.82 -10.59
C THR A 156 8.74 21.06 -11.77
N SER A 157 7.79 20.17 -11.51
CA SER A 157 7.10 19.37 -12.53
C SER A 157 6.16 20.22 -13.39
N LEU A 158 5.35 21.11 -12.78
CA LEU A 158 4.45 22.01 -13.50
C LEU A 158 5.18 23.04 -14.37
N LYS A 159 6.39 23.48 -13.99
CA LYS A 159 7.21 24.35 -14.84
C LYS A 159 7.74 23.63 -16.08
N SER A 160 7.88 22.31 -16.01
CA SER A 160 8.35 21.48 -17.13
C SER A 160 7.23 20.97 -18.03
N CYS A 161 5.97 20.96 -17.59
CA CYS A 161 4.85 20.38 -18.33
C CYS A 161 3.84 21.47 -18.71
N ASN A 162 3.29 21.44 -19.92
CA ASN A 162 2.25 22.38 -20.35
C ASN A 162 0.85 21.83 -20.02
N LEU A 163 0.61 21.57 -18.73
CA LEU A 163 -0.61 20.96 -18.22
C LEU A 163 -1.58 22.03 -17.71
N ASP A 164 -2.76 22.07 -18.31
CA ASP A 164 -3.85 22.94 -17.85
C ASP A 164 -4.64 22.31 -16.68
N GLN A 165 -4.54 20.99 -16.55
CA GLN A 165 -5.20 20.21 -15.50
C GLN A 165 -4.29 19.09 -15.01
N TYR A 166 -4.42 18.73 -13.74
CA TYR A 166 -3.68 17.62 -13.15
C TYR A 166 -4.50 16.95 -12.04
N ILE A 167 -4.05 15.76 -11.63
CA ILE A 167 -4.72 14.99 -10.60
C ILE A 167 -3.78 14.86 -9.42
N ILE A 168 -4.24 15.13 -8.21
CA ILE A 168 -3.53 14.80 -6.99
C ILE A 168 -4.27 13.66 -6.30
N PHE A 169 -3.57 12.55 -6.07
CA PHE A 169 -3.99 11.55 -5.10
C PHE A 169 -3.47 11.93 -3.72
N THR A 170 -4.36 12.36 -2.83
CA THR A 170 -4.01 12.72 -1.45
C THR A 170 -4.17 11.54 -0.54
N ARG A 171 -3.04 11.04 0.00
CA ARG A 171 -3.04 9.99 1.01
C ARG A 171 -3.26 10.62 2.39
N LYS A 172 -4.31 10.21 3.10
CA LYS A 172 -4.53 10.66 4.48
C LYS A 172 -3.50 10.01 5.40
N THR A 173 -2.69 10.81 6.06
CA THR A 173 -1.74 10.35 7.09
C THR A 173 -2.49 9.89 8.35
N GLY A 174 -2.00 8.83 8.99
CA GLY A 174 -2.59 8.28 10.23
C GLY A 174 -3.76 7.31 10.05
N PHE A 175 -4.36 7.24 8.85
CA PHE A 175 -5.34 6.21 8.50
C PHE A 175 -4.86 5.56 7.21
N ARG A 176 -4.48 4.27 7.28
CA ARG A 176 -4.09 3.51 6.09
C ARG A 176 -5.22 3.39 5.05
N GLN A 177 -6.44 3.81 5.39
CA GLN A 177 -7.68 3.40 4.75
C GLN A 177 -8.30 4.41 3.76
N TYR A 178 -7.77 5.63 3.62
CA TYR A 178 -8.45 6.64 2.79
C TYR A 178 -7.47 7.56 2.06
N GLY A 179 -7.54 7.53 0.74
CA GLY A 179 -7.06 8.60 -0.12
C GLY A 179 -8.12 8.94 -1.15
N TYR A 180 -8.07 10.15 -1.69
CA TYR A 180 -8.99 10.62 -2.70
C TYR A 180 -8.21 11.22 -3.87
N PHE A 181 -8.82 11.20 -5.05
CA PHE A 181 -8.31 11.91 -6.21
C PHE A 181 -9.03 13.25 -6.30
N GLU A 182 -8.26 14.32 -6.39
CA GLU A 182 -8.76 15.64 -6.74
C GLU A 182 -8.23 16.03 -8.12
N VAL A 183 -9.13 16.56 -8.95
CA VAL A 183 -8.79 17.10 -10.26
C VAL A 183 -8.71 18.62 -10.10
N TYR A 184 -7.55 19.15 -10.47
CA TYR A 184 -7.23 20.58 -10.45
C TYR A 184 -7.14 21.11 -11.88
#